data_AF-A0A2I4FB74-F1
#
_entry.id   AF-A0A2I4FB74-F1
#
_cell.length_a   1.000
_cell.length_b   1.000
_cell.length_c   1.000
_cell.angle_alpha   90.00
_cell.angle_beta   90.00
_cell.angle_gamma   90.00
#
_symmetry.space_group_name_H-M   'P 1'
#
loop_
_entity.id
_entity.type
_entity.pdbx_description
1 polymer ?
#
loop_
_entity_poly.entity_id
_entity_poly.type
_entity_poly.pdbx_seq_one_letter_code
_entity_poly.pdbx_strand_id
1 'polypeptide(L)'
;MAASVFHQAIGTLQSHGHFNNSGLHHEQGDNYMRLISKGFKVEIGLSKRGCYRSVQRNIGVVQASTSQTSVFEPVLSPAKSNASSSQKKSNEAALILIRHGESLWNEKNLFTGCVDVPLTKKGVEEAIEAGKRISNIPVDMIYTSALIRAQMTAMLAMTQHRRRKVPIIIHNESEQARAWSQVFSEETKKQSIPVLAAWQLNERMYGELQGLNKQETADRYGKEQVHEWRRSYDIPPPNGESLEMCAQRAVAYFKDQIEPQLLSGKNVMIAAHGNSLRSIIMYLDKLTSQEVISLELSTGIPMLYIFKEGKFIRRGSPVAPTEAGVYAYTRSLALYRQKLDDMLH
;
A
#
# COMPACT_ATOMS: atom_id res chain seq x y z
N MET A 1 6.68 33.61 53.03
CA MET A 1 5.96 34.76 52.45
C MET A 1 6.97 35.70 51.81
N ALA A 2 6.86 35.94 50.51
CA ALA A 2 7.11 37.21 49.83
C ALA A 2 6.98 36.98 48.32
N ALA A 3 6.00 37.64 47.71
CA ALA A 3 5.77 37.67 46.28
C ALA A 3 6.76 38.62 45.59
N SER A 4 7.09 38.34 44.33
CA SER A 4 7.43 39.39 43.37
C SER A 4 6.96 38.98 41.98
N VAL A 5 6.25 39.92 41.36
CA VAL A 5 5.67 39.86 40.01
C VAL A 5 6.60 40.68 39.12
N PHE A 6 6.89 40.20 37.91
CA PHE A 6 7.39 41.04 36.82
C PHE A 6 6.73 40.65 35.49
N HIS A 7 6.19 41.67 34.84
CA HIS A 7 5.53 41.66 33.53
C HIS A 7 6.53 41.57 32.37
N GLN A 8 6.12 40.97 31.24
CA GLN A 8 6.64 41.32 29.92
C GLN A 8 5.52 41.40 28.89
N ALA A 9 5.64 42.43 28.05
CA ALA A 9 4.60 43.02 27.22
C ALA A 9 4.38 42.29 25.88
N ILE A 10 3.13 42.32 25.43
CA ILE A 10 2.66 41.91 24.11
C ILE A 10 2.67 43.16 23.21
N GLY A 11 3.39 43.09 22.09
CA GLY A 11 3.41 44.14 21.06
C GLY A 11 2.63 43.70 19.82
N THR A 12 1.50 44.36 19.56
CA THR A 12 0.73 44.35 18.32
C THR A 12 1.29 45.40 17.35
N LEU A 13 1.34 45.08 16.04
CA LEU A 13 1.50 46.09 14.99
C LEU A 13 0.50 45.82 13.87
N GLN A 14 -0.44 46.76 13.69
CA GLN A 14 -1.28 46.91 12.50
C GLN A 14 -0.55 47.79 11.48
N SER A 15 -0.76 47.54 10.19
CA SER A 15 -0.59 48.57 9.15
C SER A 15 -1.74 48.49 8.14
N HIS A 16 -2.53 49.56 8.06
CA HIS A 16 -3.41 49.85 6.94
C HIS A 16 -2.77 50.92 6.05
N GLY A 17 -2.93 50.79 4.74
CA GLY A 17 -2.58 51.81 3.76
C GLY A 17 -2.75 51.28 2.34
N HIS A 18 -3.83 51.68 1.68
CA HIS A 18 -4.17 51.36 0.29
C HIS A 18 -3.93 52.62 -0.56
N PHE A 19 -3.36 52.49 -1.76
CA PHE A 19 -3.86 53.03 -3.06
C PHE A 19 -2.79 53.13 -4.18
N ASN A 20 -3.15 52.51 -5.32
CA ASN A 20 -2.94 52.80 -6.76
C ASN A 20 -1.58 53.14 -7.43
N ASN A 21 -1.13 52.19 -8.25
CA ASN A 21 -0.98 52.15 -9.74
C ASN A 21 -0.24 53.24 -10.56
N SER A 22 0.54 52.72 -11.52
CA SER A 22 0.96 53.24 -12.85
C SER A 22 2.36 53.90 -13.04
N GLY A 23 3.01 53.52 -14.15
CA GLY A 23 3.84 54.43 -14.96
C GLY A 23 5.34 54.13 -15.12
N LEU A 24 5.76 53.80 -16.35
CA LEU A 24 7.15 53.74 -16.86
C LEU A 24 7.85 55.12 -16.86
N HIS A 25 9.17 55.17 -16.71
CA HIS A 25 10.16 55.83 -17.60
C HIS A 25 11.59 55.85 -16.98
N HIS A 26 12.54 56.35 -17.77
CA HIS A 26 13.94 55.93 -17.95
C HIS A 26 14.98 56.93 -17.36
N GLU A 27 16.28 56.62 -17.54
CA GLU A 27 17.52 57.42 -17.28
C GLU A 27 18.08 57.40 -15.84
N GLN A 28 19.26 56.84 -15.52
CA GLN A 28 20.66 57.01 -15.96
C GLN A 28 21.41 58.09 -15.14
N GLY A 29 22.47 57.68 -14.41
CA GLY A 29 23.37 58.57 -13.66
C GLY A 29 24.29 57.83 -12.67
N ASP A 30 25.59 58.06 -12.80
CA ASP A 30 26.74 57.21 -12.42
C ASP A 30 27.26 57.26 -10.97
N ASN A 31 28.14 56.28 -10.69
CA ASN A 31 29.34 56.26 -9.81
C ASN A 31 29.20 55.97 -8.30
N TYR A 32 29.65 54.78 -7.84
CA TYR A 32 31.06 54.47 -7.52
C TYR A 32 31.25 52.99 -7.12
N MET A 33 32.44 52.47 -7.45
CA MET A 33 32.90 51.09 -7.27
C MET A 33 32.93 50.57 -5.81
N ARG A 34 32.62 49.27 -5.65
CA ARG A 34 33.60 48.32 -5.05
C ARG A 34 33.40 46.91 -5.58
N LEU A 35 34.41 46.45 -6.33
CA LEU A 35 34.57 45.11 -6.86
C LEU A 35 34.97 44.15 -5.71
N ILE A 36 34.25 43.04 -5.53
CA ILE A 36 34.87 41.76 -5.17
C ILE A 36 34.27 40.71 -6.10
N SER A 37 35.13 40.16 -6.95
CA SER A 37 34.83 39.19 -7.98
C SER A 37 35.21 37.77 -7.56
N LYS A 38 34.60 36.83 -8.29
CA LYS A 38 34.90 35.39 -8.51
C LYS A 38 33.79 34.50 -7.95
N GLY A 39 32.94 33.86 -8.74
CA GLY A 39 32.88 33.73 -10.20
C GLY A 39 31.86 32.64 -10.53
N PHE A 40 30.84 33.04 -11.28
CA PHE A 40 29.74 32.25 -11.84
C PHE A 40 30.20 31.30 -12.96
N LYS A 41 29.42 30.24 -13.23
CA LYS A 41 28.80 30.09 -14.56
C LYS A 41 27.57 29.16 -14.54
N VAL A 42 26.41 29.76 -14.80
CA VAL A 42 25.22 29.09 -15.35
C VAL A 42 25.05 29.68 -16.75
N GLU A 43 24.90 28.84 -17.77
CA GLU A 43 24.49 29.25 -19.11
C GLU A 43 23.17 28.56 -19.45
N ILE A 44 22.15 29.37 -19.75
CA ILE A 44 20.88 28.96 -20.34
C ILE A 44 20.93 29.39 -21.80
N GLY A 45 20.72 28.45 -22.72
CA GLY A 45 20.59 28.68 -24.16
C GLY A 45 19.39 27.90 -24.72
N LEU A 46 18.56 28.59 -25.49
CA LEU A 46 17.23 28.19 -25.96
C LEU A 46 17.21 27.06 -27.02
N SER A 47 16.22 26.20 -26.86
CA SER A 47 15.45 25.37 -27.81
C SER A 47 15.89 25.27 -29.28
N LYS A 48 16.11 24.03 -29.74
CA LYS A 48 15.69 23.54 -31.07
C LYS A 48 15.44 22.03 -31.05
N ARG A 49 14.34 21.62 -31.70
CA ARG A 49 13.92 20.24 -31.96
C ARG A 49 15.03 19.41 -32.61
N GLY A 50 15.19 18.15 -32.17
CA GLY A 50 16.01 17.15 -32.85
C GLY A 50 15.78 15.75 -32.28
N CYS A 51 15.16 14.88 -33.07
CA CYS A 51 14.99 13.46 -32.81
C CYS A 51 16.34 12.75 -32.97
N TYR A 52 16.77 11.96 -31.97
CA TYR A 52 17.93 11.07 -32.11
C TYR A 52 17.64 9.67 -31.55
N ARG A 53 17.64 8.70 -32.46
CA ARG A 53 17.73 7.26 -32.22
C ARG A 53 19.11 6.94 -31.64
N SER A 54 19.18 6.26 -30.50
CA SER A 54 20.42 5.67 -30.00
C SER A 54 20.67 4.30 -30.63
N VAL A 55 21.74 4.22 -31.41
CA VAL A 55 22.28 2.99 -32.00
C VAL A 55 22.94 2.14 -30.91
N GLN A 56 22.53 0.88 -30.81
CA GLN A 56 23.10 -0.12 -29.92
C GLN A 56 24.27 -0.81 -30.66
N ARG A 57 25.50 -0.64 -30.16
CA ARG A 57 26.69 -1.36 -30.67
C ARG A 57 26.90 -2.64 -29.86
N ASN A 58 26.66 -3.77 -30.50
CA ASN A 58 27.05 -5.10 -30.03
C ASN A 58 28.56 -5.30 -30.25
N ILE A 59 29.28 -5.77 -29.23
CA ILE A 59 30.62 -6.34 -29.36
C ILE A 59 30.47 -7.85 -29.17
N GLY A 60 30.61 -8.59 -30.28
CA GLY A 60 30.71 -10.04 -30.29
C GLY A 60 32.17 -10.48 -30.18
N VAL A 61 32.42 -11.51 -29.38
CA VAL A 61 33.68 -12.25 -29.40
C VAL A 61 33.38 -13.62 -30.00
N VAL A 62 33.94 -13.87 -31.17
CA VAL A 62 33.91 -15.15 -31.88
C VAL A 62 35.18 -15.90 -31.55
N GLN A 63 35.07 -17.13 -31.08
CA GLN A 63 36.16 -18.09 -31.12
C GLN A 63 35.64 -19.40 -31.72
N ALA A 64 36.20 -19.75 -32.87
CA ALA A 64 35.97 -21.00 -33.57
C ALA A 64 36.96 -22.07 -33.08
N SER A 65 36.59 -23.36 -33.11
CA SER A 65 37.24 -24.33 -34.00
C SER A 65 36.71 -25.76 -33.83
N THR A 66 36.39 -26.36 -34.99
CA THR A 66 36.53 -27.77 -35.42
C THR A 66 35.84 -28.92 -34.69
N SER A 67 34.90 -29.51 -35.45
CA SER A 67 34.29 -30.83 -35.30
C SER A 67 35.27 -31.98 -35.56
N GLN A 68 35.17 -33.06 -34.78
CA GLN A 68 35.42 -34.43 -35.26
C GLN A 68 34.43 -35.40 -34.63
N THR A 69 33.91 -36.26 -35.50
CA THR A 69 32.93 -37.33 -35.24
C THR A 69 33.69 -38.60 -34.87
N SER A 70 33.27 -39.31 -33.82
CA SER A 70 33.60 -40.74 -33.66
C SER A 70 32.49 -41.46 -32.91
N VAL A 71 31.93 -42.46 -33.58
CA VAL A 71 30.90 -43.39 -33.11
C VAL A 71 31.55 -44.41 -32.17
N PHE A 72 31.08 -44.55 -30.94
CA PHE A 72 31.16 -45.77 -30.12
C PHE A 72 30.12 -45.70 -28.99
N GLU A 73 29.14 -46.60 -29.00
CA GLU A 73 28.42 -47.01 -27.79
C GLU A 73 29.33 -47.94 -26.98
N PRO A 74 29.33 -47.82 -25.64
CA PRO A 74 28.94 -49.00 -24.88
C PRO A 74 28.12 -48.69 -23.61
N VAL A 75 27.09 -49.52 -23.44
CA VAL A 75 26.69 -50.21 -22.21
C VAL A 75 26.53 -49.37 -20.93
N LEU A 76 25.26 -49.24 -20.54
CA LEU A 76 24.75 -48.74 -19.27
C LEU A 76 25.38 -49.41 -18.04
N SER A 77 25.77 -48.58 -17.08
CA SER A 77 25.83 -48.91 -15.64
C SER A 77 25.57 -47.63 -14.84
N PRO A 78 24.88 -47.70 -13.69
CA PRO A 78 24.14 -46.57 -13.14
C PRO A 78 25.09 -45.56 -12.50
N ALA A 79 25.34 -44.45 -13.19
CA ALA A 79 25.93 -43.28 -12.58
C ALA A 79 24.93 -42.75 -11.54
N LYS A 80 25.33 -42.76 -10.26
CA LYS A 80 24.70 -42.01 -9.19
C LYS A 80 24.58 -40.56 -9.66
N SER A 81 23.38 -40.18 -10.11
CA SER A 81 23.04 -38.79 -10.25
C SER A 81 22.99 -38.24 -8.82
N ASN A 82 24.08 -37.60 -8.40
CA ASN A 82 23.96 -36.45 -7.53
C ASN A 82 23.21 -35.39 -8.33
N ALA A 83 21.89 -35.59 -8.47
CA ALA A 83 20.98 -34.52 -8.69
C ALA A 83 21.09 -33.70 -7.39
N SER A 84 21.99 -32.72 -7.39
CA SER A 84 21.80 -31.56 -6.55
C SER A 84 20.43 -31.05 -6.93
N SER A 85 19.42 -31.51 -6.20
CA SER A 85 18.10 -30.90 -6.25
C SER A 85 18.34 -29.48 -5.78
N SER A 86 18.58 -28.60 -6.74
CA SER A 86 18.24 -27.21 -6.58
C SER A 86 16.75 -27.26 -6.31
N GLN A 87 16.40 -27.34 -5.02
CA GLN A 87 15.04 -27.15 -4.57
C GLN A 87 14.66 -25.80 -5.16
N LYS A 88 13.95 -25.81 -6.29
CA LYS A 88 13.20 -24.65 -6.75
C LYS A 88 12.34 -24.30 -5.54
N LYS A 89 12.73 -23.26 -4.80
CA LYS A 89 11.88 -22.67 -3.77
C LYS A 89 10.55 -22.47 -4.48
N SER A 90 9.53 -23.20 -4.06
CA SER A 90 8.19 -22.92 -4.50
C SER A 90 7.93 -21.46 -4.13
N ASN A 91 7.80 -20.58 -5.13
CA ASN A 91 7.45 -19.17 -4.93
C ASN A 91 6.00 -19.10 -4.50
N GLU A 92 5.77 -19.50 -3.25
CA GLU A 92 4.50 -19.50 -2.58
C GLU A 92 4.51 -18.39 -1.53
N ALA A 93 3.44 -17.62 -1.48
CA ALA A 93 3.28 -16.50 -0.56
C ALA A 93 1.84 -16.41 -0.04
N ALA A 94 1.67 -16.00 1.20
CA ALA A 94 0.36 -15.64 1.74
C ALA A 94 0.03 -14.18 1.40
N LEU A 95 -1.21 -13.95 0.95
CA LEU A 95 -1.81 -12.63 0.82
C LEU A 95 -3.01 -12.55 1.76
N ILE A 96 -2.98 -11.61 2.70
CA ILE A 96 -4.05 -11.37 3.68
C ILE A 96 -4.73 -10.05 3.34
N LEU A 97 -6.04 -10.06 3.13
CA LEU A 97 -6.84 -8.85 2.92
C LEU A 97 -7.70 -8.60 4.15
N ILE A 98 -7.70 -7.38 4.68
CA ILE A 98 -8.50 -7.01 5.85
C ILE A 98 -9.25 -5.72 5.55
N ARG A 99 -10.59 -5.78 5.53
CA ARG A 99 -11.41 -4.57 5.58
C ARG A 99 -11.29 -3.98 6.98
N HIS A 100 -11.08 -2.67 7.08
CA HIS A 100 -11.05 -1.99 8.37
C HIS A 100 -12.28 -2.31 9.24
N GLY A 101 -12.11 -2.23 10.55
CA GLY A 101 -13.21 -2.35 11.50
C GLY A 101 -14.26 -1.25 11.35
N GLU A 102 -15.39 -1.34 12.03
CA GLU A 102 -16.43 -0.32 12.05
C GLU A 102 -15.86 1.08 12.41
N SER A 103 -16.20 2.10 11.61
CA SER A 103 -15.83 3.49 11.88
C SER A 103 -16.96 4.29 12.53
N LEU A 104 -16.63 5.43 13.15
CA LEU A 104 -17.63 6.33 13.77
C LEU A 104 -18.75 6.74 12.78
N TRP A 105 -18.45 6.84 11.49
CA TRP A 105 -19.45 7.17 10.48
C TRP A 105 -20.18 5.95 9.92
N ASN A 106 -19.59 4.75 10.02
CA ASN A 106 -20.33 3.53 9.72
C ASN A 106 -21.43 3.30 10.76
N GLU A 107 -21.11 3.47 12.05
CA GLU A 107 -22.06 3.40 13.16
C GLU A 107 -23.20 4.41 12.99
N LYS A 108 -22.90 5.65 12.60
CA LYS A 108 -23.89 6.71 12.33
C LYS A 108 -24.62 6.59 10.99
N ASN A 109 -24.38 5.51 10.24
CA ASN A 109 -24.96 5.29 8.92
C ASN A 109 -24.72 6.43 7.91
N LEU A 110 -23.54 7.05 7.95
CA LEU A 110 -23.14 8.12 7.02
C LEU A 110 -22.34 7.56 5.84
N PHE A 111 -22.39 8.24 4.70
CA PHE A 111 -21.43 8.02 3.62
C PHE A 111 -20.06 8.58 4.00
N THR A 112 -19.02 7.76 3.97
CA THR A 112 -17.68 8.17 4.44
C THR A 112 -16.76 8.56 3.29
N GLY A 113 -16.55 7.68 2.32
CA GLY A 113 -15.62 7.91 1.23
C GLY A 113 -14.19 8.17 1.72
N CYS A 114 -13.57 9.21 1.19
CA CYS A 114 -12.20 9.59 1.51
C CYS A 114 -12.07 10.44 2.78
N VAL A 115 -13.18 10.74 3.47
CA VAL A 115 -13.12 11.48 4.75
C VAL A 115 -12.44 10.61 5.80
N ASP A 116 -11.50 11.20 6.51
CA ASP A 116 -10.66 10.47 7.45
C ASP A 116 -11.27 10.44 8.86
N VAL A 117 -11.91 9.32 9.17
CA VAL A 117 -12.60 9.08 10.44
C VAL A 117 -11.99 7.86 11.15
N PRO A 118 -11.91 7.87 12.49
CA PRO A 118 -11.35 6.77 13.25
C PRO A 118 -12.32 5.60 13.39
N LEU A 119 -11.79 4.48 13.89
CA LEU A 119 -12.57 3.31 14.30
C LEU A 119 -13.44 3.61 15.53
N THR A 120 -14.55 2.88 15.68
CA THR A 120 -15.29 2.80 16.94
C THR A 120 -14.56 1.88 17.92
N LYS A 121 -15.02 1.80 19.18
CA LYS A 121 -14.52 0.79 20.13
C LYS A 121 -14.72 -0.63 19.59
N LYS A 122 -15.89 -0.91 19.02
CA LYS A 122 -16.20 -2.16 18.33
C LYS A 122 -15.26 -2.39 17.15
N GLY A 123 -14.98 -1.37 16.33
CA GLY A 123 -14.02 -1.47 15.22
C GLY A 123 -12.59 -1.79 15.67
N VAL A 124 -12.18 -1.31 16.84
CA VAL A 124 -10.90 -1.67 17.47
C VAL A 124 -10.89 -3.14 17.89
N GLU A 125 -11.97 -3.63 18.52
CA GLU A 125 -12.12 -5.05 18.89
C GLU A 125 -12.12 -5.97 17.66
N GLU A 126 -12.81 -5.57 16.59
CA GLU A 126 -12.80 -6.26 15.29
C GLU A 126 -11.38 -6.37 14.72
N ALA A 127 -10.58 -5.29 14.78
CA ALA A 127 -9.18 -5.32 14.33
C ALA A 127 -8.29 -6.24 15.17
N ILE A 128 -8.48 -6.23 16.50
CA ILE A 128 -7.79 -7.15 17.42
C ILE A 128 -8.16 -8.60 17.11
N GLU A 129 -9.44 -8.89 16.89
CA GLU A 129 -9.90 -10.24 16.55
C GLU A 129 -9.37 -10.71 15.19
N ALA A 130 -9.32 -9.81 14.19
CA ALA A 130 -8.64 -10.07 12.93
C ALA A 130 -7.18 -10.50 13.16
N GLY A 131 -6.47 -9.77 14.02
CA GLY A 131 -5.10 -10.05 14.43
C GLY A 131 -4.92 -11.43 15.03
N LYS A 132 -5.82 -11.85 15.93
CA LYS A 132 -5.79 -13.21 16.51
C LYS A 132 -5.93 -14.28 15.44
N ARG A 133 -6.83 -14.11 14.48
CA ARG A 133 -7.06 -15.07 13.38
C ARG A 133 -5.84 -15.23 12.47
N ILE A 134 -5.08 -14.16 12.26
CA ILE A 134 -3.87 -14.18 11.42
C ILE A 134 -2.58 -14.35 12.21
N SER A 135 -2.65 -14.50 13.54
CA SER A 135 -1.50 -14.42 14.46
C SER A 135 -0.36 -15.40 14.18
N ASN A 136 -0.66 -16.46 13.44
CA ASN A 136 0.25 -17.54 13.09
C ASN A 136 0.63 -17.54 11.60
N ILE A 137 0.14 -16.61 10.79
CA ILE A 137 0.44 -16.52 9.35
C ILE A 137 1.59 -15.53 9.19
N PRO A 138 2.69 -15.89 8.51
CA PRO A 138 3.82 -14.97 8.35
C PRO A 138 3.39 -13.69 7.63
N VAL A 139 3.93 -12.55 8.06
CA VAL A 139 3.76 -11.24 7.41
C VAL A 139 5.13 -10.59 7.29
N ASP A 140 5.55 -10.32 6.06
CA ASP A 140 6.83 -9.70 5.74
C ASP A 140 6.68 -8.24 5.36
N MET A 141 5.48 -7.83 4.91
CA MET A 141 5.19 -6.46 4.53
C MET A 141 3.69 -6.16 4.60
N ILE A 142 3.36 -4.91 4.91
CA ILE A 142 2.00 -4.46 5.10
C ILE A 142 1.73 -3.28 4.17
N TYR A 143 0.62 -3.33 3.45
CA TYR A 143 0.08 -2.19 2.72
C TYR A 143 -1.21 -1.72 3.39
N THR A 144 -1.39 -0.41 3.44
CA THR A 144 -2.61 0.20 3.96
C THR A 144 -3.10 1.27 3.01
N SER A 145 -4.37 1.64 3.12
CA SER A 145 -4.80 2.92 2.57
C SER A 145 -4.18 4.09 3.33
N ALA A 146 -4.25 5.29 2.78
CA ALA A 146 -3.81 6.50 3.46
C ALA A 146 -4.74 6.94 4.61
N LEU A 147 -5.87 6.25 4.82
CA LEU A 147 -6.89 6.65 5.81
C LEU A 147 -6.67 5.96 7.16
N ILE A 148 -6.83 6.72 8.24
CA ILE A 148 -6.48 6.33 9.61
C ILE A 148 -7.15 5.03 10.05
N ARG A 149 -8.41 4.80 9.69
CA ARG A 149 -9.15 3.57 10.04
C ARG A 149 -8.52 2.29 9.50
N ALA A 150 -7.91 2.34 8.31
CA ALA A 150 -7.22 1.19 7.73
C ALA A 150 -5.84 0.99 8.39
N GLN A 151 -5.11 2.08 8.62
CA GLN A 151 -3.84 2.06 9.35
C GLN A 151 -4.01 1.53 10.78
N MET A 152 -4.99 2.06 11.53
CA MET A 152 -5.36 1.56 12.87
C MET A 152 -5.64 0.06 12.84
N THR A 153 -6.41 -0.41 11.87
CA THR A 153 -6.75 -1.84 11.74
C THR A 153 -5.49 -2.68 11.56
N ALA A 154 -4.59 -2.31 10.64
CA ALA A 154 -3.34 -3.02 10.42
C ALA A 154 -2.46 -3.07 11.68
N MET A 155 -2.27 -1.92 12.33
CA MET A 155 -1.40 -1.81 13.49
C MET A 155 -1.94 -2.62 14.68
N LEU A 156 -3.25 -2.51 14.96
CA LEU A 156 -3.93 -3.26 16.02
C LEU A 156 -3.93 -4.77 15.76
N ALA A 157 -4.15 -5.20 14.52
CA ALA A 157 -4.10 -6.63 14.17
C ALA A 157 -2.69 -7.21 14.44
N MET A 158 -1.64 -6.46 14.10
CA MET A 158 -0.27 -6.91 14.28
C MET A 158 0.19 -6.97 15.74
N THR A 159 -0.48 -6.29 16.68
CA THR A 159 -0.15 -6.44 18.12
C THR A 159 -0.47 -7.85 18.64
N GLN A 160 -1.32 -8.60 17.94
CA GLN A 160 -1.71 -9.96 18.30
C GLN A 160 -0.83 -11.04 17.65
N HIS A 161 0.10 -10.65 16.77
CA HIS A 161 0.87 -11.58 15.96
C HIS A 161 2.00 -12.27 16.77
N ARG A 162 2.08 -13.61 16.74
CA ARG A 162 2.96 -14.40 17.61
C ARG A 162 4.45 -14.21 17.37
N ARG A 163 4.85 -13.87 16.15
CA ARG A 163 6.26 -13.60 15.83
C ARG A 163 6.77 -12.30 16.48
N ARG A 164 5.85 -11.44 16.98
CA ARG A 164 6.13 -10.16 17.67
C ARG A 164 7.07 -9.21 16.92
N LYS A 165 7.18 -9.34 15.59
CA LYS A 165 7.80 -8.32 14.75
C LYS A 165 6.98 -7.04 14.83
N VAL A 166 7.66 -5.90 14.81
CA VAL A 166 7.05 -4.59 15.00
C VAL A 166 6.67 -3.99 13.64
N PRO A 167 5.39 -3.70 13.38
CA PRO A 167 5.01 -2.95 12.19
C PRO A 167 5.47 -1.49 12.32
N ILE A 168 6.11 -0.95 11.28
CA ILE A 168 6.61 0.43 11.25
C ILE A 168 6.08 1.13 10.00
N ILE A 169 5.38 2.25 10.19
CA ILE A 169 4.94 3.12 9.09
C ILE A 169 6.16 3.75 8.44
N ILE A 170 6.29 3.55 7.13
CA ILE A 170 7.37 4.13 6.34
C ILE A 170 6.92 5.49 5.82
N HIS A 171 7.65 6.52 6.23
CA HIS A 171 7.42 7.91 5.84
C HIS A 171 8.25 8.26 4.61
N ASN A 172 7.58 8.53 3.49
CA ASN A 172 8.22 8.81 2.19
C ASN A 172 7.82 10.18 1.61
N GLU A 173 7.09 10.99 2.37
CA GLU A 173 6.56 12.30 1.96
C GLU A 173 7.65 13.37 1.76
N SER A 174 8.80 13.22 2.42
CA SER A 174 9.95 14.12 2.27
C SER A 174 11.27 13.40 2.52
N GLU A 175 12.38 14.01 2.13
CA GLU A 175 13.73 13.53 2.49
C GLU A 175 13.96 13.54 4.01
N GLN A 176 13.46 14.57 4.68
CA GLN A 176 13.59 14.74 6.12
C GLN A 176 12.84 13.64 6.87
N ALA A 177 11.59 13.34 6.49
CA ALA A 177 10.81 12.28 7.13
C ALA A 177 11.46 10.89 6.93
N ARG A 178 12.02 10.63 5.75
CA ARG A 178 12.81 9.40 5.48
C ARG A 178 14.06 9.31 6.35
N ALA A 179 14.80 10.40 6.46
CA ALA A 179 16.02 10.46 7.26
C ALA A 179 15.72 10.27 8.76
N TRP A 180 14.66 10.89 9.28
CA TRP A 180 14.31 10.83 10.70
C TRP A 180 13.67 9.50 11.13
N SER A 181 13.04 8.77 10.20
CA SER A 181 12.47 7.44 10.47
C SER A 181 13.45 6.29 10.25
N GLN A 182 14.72 6.59 9.93
CA GLN A 182 15.73 5.57 9.68
C GLN A 182 16.04 4.75 10.94
N VAL A 183 15.85 3.43 10.84
CA VAL A 183 16.35 2.47 11.83
C VAL A 183 17.80 2.14 11.49
N PHE A 184 18.73 2.25 12.44
CA PHE A 184 20.16 1.99 12.19
C PHE A 184 20.58 0.55 12.55
N SER A 185 19.96 -0.05 13.56
CA SER A 185 20.27 -1.42 13.99
C SER A 185 19.78 -2.45 12.97
N GLU A 186 20.70 -3.22 12.40
CA GLU A 186 20.38 -4.32 11.47
C GLU A 186 19.50 -5.39 12.12
N GLU A 187 19.68 -5.65 13.42
CA GLU A 187 18.82 -6.60 14.13
C GLU A 187 17.40 -6.05 14.27
N THR A 188 17.25 -4.79 14.66
CA THR A 188 15.93 -4.15 14.78
C THR A 188 15.22 -4.09 13.42
N LYS A 189 15.96 -3.85 12.32
CA LYS A 189 15.41 -3.92 10.96
C LYS A 189 14.84 -5.31 10.64
N LYS A 190 15.51 -6.40 11.02
CA LYS A 190 15.02 -7.79 10.82
C LYS A 190 13.76 -8.09 11.63
N GLN A 191 13.61 -7.45 12.79
CA GLN A 191 12.43 -7.53 13.65
C GLN A 191 11.32 -6.54 13.27
N SER A 192 11.51 -5.75 12.21
CA SER A 192 10.52 -4.79 11.74
C SER A 192 9.74 -5.33 10.53
N ILE A 193 8.50 -4.87 10.38
CA ILE A 193 7.66 -5.09 9.19
C ILE A 193 7.32 -3.72 8.62
N PRO A 194 7.74 -3.39 7.39
CA PRO A 194 7.39 -2.11 6.79
C PRO A 194 5.88 -2.02 6.49
N VAL A 195 5.28 -0.89 6.85
CA VAL A 195 3.89 -0.53 6.57
C VAL A 195 3.89 0.63 5.58
N LEU A 196 3.37 0.39 4.39
CA LEU A 196 3.31 1.36 3.28
C LEU A 196 1.87 1.83 3.10
N ALA A 197 1.63 3.12 3.31
CA ALA A 197 0.34 3.76 3.08
C ALA A 197 0.24 4.27 1.64
N ALA A 198 -0.89 4.01 0.98
CA ALA A 198 -1.13 4.42 -0.40
C ALA A 198 -2.55 4.94 -0.60
N TRP A 199 -2.68 6.15 -1.17
CA TRP A 199 -3.99 6.75 -1.46
C TRP A 199 -4.78 5.94 -2.49
N GLN A 200 -4.09 5.21 -3.37
CA GLN A 200 -4.68 4.33 -4.38
C GLN A 200 -5.48 3.19 -3.75
N LEU A 201 -5.22 2.85 -2.48
CA LEU A 201 -5.98 1.86 -1.72
C LEU A 201 -7.12 2.48 -0.90
N ASN A 202 -7.32 3.80 -0.94
CA ASN A 202 -8.42 4.48 -0.26
C ASN A 202 -9.78 3.98 -0.73
N GLU A 203 -10.79 4.21 0.11
CA GLU A 203 -12.19 3.92 -0.19
C GLU A 203 -12.63 4.62 -1.48
N ARG A 204 -13.67 4.10 -2.15
CA ARG A 204 -14.32 4.81 -3.25
C ARG A 204 -14.82 6.17 -2.77
N MET A 205 -14.45 7.23 -3.50
CA MET A 205 -14.85 8.60 -3.16
C MET A 205 -16.34 8.80 -3.45
N TYR A 206 -17.11 9.25 -2.44
CA TYR A 206 -18.57 9.36 -2.54
C TYR A 206 -19.07 10.74 -3.00
N GLY A 207 -18.16 11.63 -3.39
CA GLY A 207 -18.46 12.96 -3.88
C GLY A 207 -19.28 13.76 -2.88
N GLU A 208 -20.35 14.37 -3.38
CA GLU A 208 -21.27 15.20 -2.59
C GLU A 208 -22.06 14.41 -1.55
N LEU A 209 -22.06 13.07 -1.61
CA LEU A 209 -22.76 12.26 -0.61
C LEU A 209 -21.99 12.17 0.72
N GLN A 210 -20.69 12.48 0.75
CA GLN A 210 -19.88 12.33 1.96
C GLN A 210 -20.44 13.14 3.14
N GLY A 211 -20.62 12.48 4.29
CA GLY A 211 -21.19 13.06 5.50
C GLY A 211 -22.71 12.98 5.58
N LEU A 212 -23.41 12.70 4.47
CA LEU A 212 -24.87 12.55 4.48
C LEU A 212 -25.28 11.20 5.08
N ASN A 213 -26.43 11.18 5.76
CA ASN A 213 -27.04 9.95 6.25
C ASN A 213 -27.61 9.15 5.08
N LYS A 214 -27.33 7.83 5.04
CA LYS A 214 -27.75 6.98 3.91
C LYS A 214 -29.27 6.83 3.79
N GLN A 215 -29.98 6.80 4.92
CA GLN A 215 -31.43 6.66 4.93
C GLN A 215 -32.08 7.96 4.44
N GLU A 216 -31.70 9.10 5.03
CA GLU A 216 -32.22 10.41 4.62
C GLU A 216 -31.90 10.74 3.15
N THR A 217 -30.71 10.34 2.68
CA THR A 217 -30.33 10.49 1.27
C THR A 217 -31.23 9.64 0.37
N ALA A 218 -31.55 8.41 0.78
CA ALA A 218 -32.48 7.54 0.04
C ALA A 218 -33.92 8.08 0.06
N ASP A 219 -34.34 8.72 1.15
CA ASP A 219 -35.65 9.37 1.26
C ASP A 219 -35.72 10.62 0.37
N ARG A 220 -34.61 11.36 0.21
CA ARG A 220 -34.53 12.57 -0.63
C ARG A 220 -34.41 12.28 -2.12
N TYR A 221 -33.51 11.38 -2.51
CA TYR A 221 -33.15 11.13 -3.92
C TYR A 221 -33.79 9.86 -4.49
N GLY A 222 -34.46 9.06 -3.66
CA GLY A 222 -35.03 7.77 -4.03
C GLY A 222 -34.09 6.60 -3.76
N LYS A 223 -34.66 5.48 -3.30
CA LYS A 223 -33.91 4.27 -2.95
C LYS A 223 -33.16 3.67 -4.14
N GLU A 224 -33.77 3.66 -5.31
CA GLU A 224 -33.16 3.12 -6.53
C GLU A 224 -31.95 3.93 -6.97
N GLN A 225 -32.06 5.26 -7.01
CA GLN A 225 -30.95 6.14 -7.36
C GLN A 225 -29.77 6.01 -6.39
N VAL A 226 -30.05 5.99 -5.07
CA VAL A 226 -29.01 5.81 -4.06
C VAL A 226 -28.42 4.40 -4.12
N HIS A 227 -29.23 3.39 -4.45
CA HIS A 227 -28.73 2.04 -4.66
C HIS A 227 -27.77 2.00 -5.86
N GLU A 228 -28.15 2.62 -6.98
CA GLU A 228 -27.34 2.72 -8.19
C GLU A 228 -26.00 3.41 -7.90
N TRP A 229 -25.99 4.61 -7.31
CA TRP A 229 -24.75 5.29 -6.91
C TRP A 229 -23.88 4.45 -5.96
N ARG A 230 -24.50 3.62 -5.12
CA ARG A 230 -23.79 2.79 -4.14
C ARG A 230 -23.27 1.48 -4.71
N ARG A 231 -23.98 0.88 -5.66
CA ARG A 231 -23.76 -0.52 -6.05
C ARG A 231 -23.45 -0.67 -7.52
N SER A 232 -23.77 0.28 -8.39
CA SER A 232 -23.36 0.22 -9.79
C SER A 232 -21.84 0.13 -9.93
N TYR A 233 -21.42 -0.53 -11.01
CA TYR A 233 -20.01 -0.69 -11.34
C TYR A 233 -19.43 0.62 -11.89
N ASP A 234 -20.13 1.23 -12.84
CA ASP A 234 -19.67 2.33 -13.69
C ASP A 234 -20.36 3.66 -13.40
N ILE A 235 -21.48 3.67 -12.67
CA ILE A 235 -22.21 4.91 -12.34
C ILE A 235 -21.70 5.50 -11.02
N PRO A 236 -21.05 6.68 -11.03
CA PRO A 236 -20.59 7.34 -9.81
C PRO A 236 -21.73 8.14 -9.14
N PRO A 237 -21.64 8.40 -7.81
CA PRO A 237 -22.40 9.50 -7.21
C PRO A 237 -21.92 10.87 -7.75
N PRO A 238 -22.71 11.95 -7.56
CA PRO A 238 -22.33 13.29 -8.01
C PRO A 238 -20.95 13.71 -7.49
N ASN A 239 -20.08 14.12 -8.40
CA ASN A 239 -18.68 14.47 -8.13
C ASN A 239 -17.91 13.38 -7.36
N GLY A 240 -18.27 12.11 -7.56
CA GLY A 240 -17.70 10.93 -6.91
C GLY A 240 -16.91 10.01 -7.84
N GLU A 241 -16.49 8.87 -7.32
CA GLU A 241 -15.89 7.76 -8.07
C GLU A 241 -16.92 6.63 -8.25
N SER A 242 -16.90 5.96 -9.41
CA SER A 242 -17.55 4.68 -9.60
C SER A 242 -16.69 3.54 -9.03
N LEU A 243 -17.22 2.31 -8.98
CA LEU A 243 -16.41 1.15 -8.58
C LEU A 243 -15.31 0.85 -9.63
N GLU A 244 -15.59 1.08 -10.91
CA GLU A 244 -14.63 0.97 -12.01
C GLU A 244 -13.44 1.91 -11.81
N MET A 245 -13.68 3.20 -11.55
CA MET A 245 -12.61 4.18 -11.31
C MET A 245 -11.75 3.80 -10.11
N CYS A 246 -12.39 3.38 -9.01
CA CYS A 246 -11.69 2.85 -7.83
C CYS A 246 -10.86 1.61 -8.20
N ALA A 247 -11.41 0.71 -9.03
CA ALA A 247 -10.71 -0.49 -9.47
C ALA A 247 -9.49 -0.18 -10.33
N GLN A 248 -9.58 0.77 -11.26
CA GLN A 248 -8.46 1.19 -12.09
C GLN A 248 -7.25 1.58 -11.23
N ARG A 249 -7.42 2.46 -10.23
CA ARG A 249 -6.30 2.88 -9.35
C ARG A 249 -5.85 1.79 -8.38
N ALA A 250 -6.78 1.06 -7.76
CA ALA A 250 -6.44 0.07 -6.73
C ALA A 250 -5.74 -1.16 -7.33
N VAL A 251 -6.23 -1.65 -8.48
CA VAL A 251 -5.65 -2.81 -9.17
C VAL A 251 -4.31 -2.44 -9.83
N ALA A 252 -4.18 -1.23 -10.41
CA ALA A 252 -2.89 -0.77 -10.92
C ALA A 252 -1.84 -0.74 -9.81
N TYR A 253 -2.16 -0.13 -8.66
CA TYR A 253 -1.25 -0.12 -7.51
C TYR A 253 -0.92 -1.53 -7.00
N PHE A 254 -1.92 -2.42 -6.93
CA PHE A 254 -1.70 -3.81 -6.54
C PHE A 254 -0.69 -4.50 -7.49
N LYS A 255 -0.88 -4.39 -8.81
CA LYS A 255 0.00 -5.00 -9.82
C LYS A 255 1.42 -4.42 -9.80
N ASP A 256 1.54 -3.11 -9.61
CA ASP A 256 2.84 -2.43 -9.72
C ASP A 256 3.68 -2.56 -8.44
N GLN A 257 3.02 -2.55 -7.27
CA GLN A 257 3.71 -2.47 -5.98
C GLN A 257 3.62 -3.75 -5.16
N ILE A 258 2.50 -4.46 -5.21
CA ILE A 258 2.19 -5.56 -4.28
C ILE A 258 2.46 -6.93 -4.90
N GLU A 259 1.97 -7.17 -6.11
CA GLU A 259 2.16 -8.44 -6.82
C GLU A 259 3.64 -8.83 -7.01
N PRO A 260 4.58 -7.91 -7.32
CA PRO A 260 6.01 -8.24 -7.42
C PRO A 260 6.59 -8.78 -6.12
N GLN A 261 6.02 -8.39 -4.99
CA GLN A 261 6.48 -8.75 -3.66
C GLN A 261 6.03 -10.17 -3.32
N LEU A 262 4.79 -10.51 -3.68
CA LEU A 262 4.29 -11.89 -3.64
C LEU A 262 5.09 -12.80 -4.57
N LEU A 263 5.42 -12.34 -5.79
CA LEU A 263 6.31 -13.05 -6.73
C LEU A 263 7.70 -13.30 -6.17
N SER A 264 8.22 -12.38 -5.35
CA SER A 264 9.49 -12.56 -4.63
C SER A 264 9.39 -13.50 -3.40
N GLY A 265 8.20 -14.04 -3.10
CA GLY A 265 7.95 -14.95 -1.99
C GLY A 265 7.71 -14.25 -0.64
N LYS A 266 7.48 -12.94 -0.62
CA LYS A 266 7.11 -12.22 0.62
C LYS A 266 5.64 -12.43 0.92
N ASN A 267 5.32 -12.63 2.21
CA ASN A 267 3.95 -12.69 2.68
C ASN A 267 3.43 -11.27 2.94
N VAL A 268 2.31 -10.92 2.33
CA VAL A 268 1.79 -9.55 2.33
C VAL A 268 0.45 -9.47 3.04
N MET A 269 0.28 -8.47 3.90
CA MET A 269 -1.02 -8.07 4.44
C MET A 269 -1.46 -6.75 3.82
N ILE A 270 -2.74 -6.62 3.44
CA ILE A 270 -3.37 -5.39 2.98
C ILE A 270 -4.52 -5.06 3.92
N ALA A 271 -4.47 -3.91 4.60
CA ALA A 271 -5.62 -3.38 5.32
C ALA A 271 -6.20 -2.17 4.57
N ALA A 272 -7.45 -2.26 4.12
CA ALA A 272 -8.06 -1.21 3.31
C ALA A 272 -9.58 -1.19 3.50
N HIS A 273 -10.33 -0.87 2.44
CA HIS A 273 -11.76 -0.57 2.51
C HIS A 273 -12.61 -1.53 1.69
N GLY A 274 -13.93 -1.43 1.84
CA GLY A 274 -14.86 -2.29 1.12
C GLY A 274 -14.65 -2.19 -0.39
N ASN A 275 -14.70 -0.99 -0.99
CA ASN A 275 -14.63 -0.90 -2.46
C ASN A 275 -13.24 -1.23 -3.00
N SER A 276 -12.17 -0.71 -2.39
CA SER A 276 -10.81 -0.98 -2.87
C SER A 276 -10.45 -2.47 -2.76
N LEU A 277 -10.86 -3.17 -1.70
CA LEU A 277 -10.66 -4.61 -1.59
C LEU A 277 -11.55 -5.40 -2.54
N ARG A 278 -12.81 -4.99 -2.75
CA ARG A 278 -13.68 -5.62 -3.76
C ARG A 278 -13.07 -5.52 -5.15
N SER A 279 -12.50 -4.37 -5.50
CA SER A 279 -11.80 -4.20 -6.78
C SER A 279 -10.57 -5.10 -6.91
N ILE A 280 -9.77 -5.23 -5.86
CA ILE A 280 -8.64 -6.17 -5.85
C ILE A 280 -9.15 -7.60 -5.99
N ILE A 281 -10.15 -8.00 -5.20
CA ILE A 281 -10.74 -9.34 -5.25
C ILE A 281 -11.33 -9.65 -6.63
N MET A 282 -11.97 -8.68 -7.28
CA MET A 282 -12.44 -8.80 -8.66
C MET A 282 -11.30 -9.17 -9.61
N TYR A 283 -10.13 -8.56 -9.46
CA TYR A 283 -8.94 -8.93 -10.22
C TYR A 283 -8.41 -10.33 -9.86
N LEU A 284 -8.31 -10.65 -8.56
CA LEU A 284 -7.74 -11.93 -8.09
C LEU A 284 -8.57 -13.14 -8.53
N ASP A 285 -9.89 -13.04 -8.40
CA ASP A 285 -10.83 -14.13 -8.69
C ASP A 285 -11.46 -14.01 -10.09
N LYS A 286 -11.04 -13.01 -10.88
CA LYS A 286 -11.54 -12.74 -12.24
C LYS A 286 -13.06 -12.59 -12.29
N LEU A 287 -13.61 -11.89 -11.30
CA LEU A 287 -15.05 -11.64 -11.20
C LEU A 287 -15.51 -10.68 -12.29
N THR A 288 -16.72 -10.91 -12.79
CA THR A 288 -17.45 -9.97 -13.66
C THR A 288 -17.93 -8.74 -12.88
N SER A 289 -18.35 -7.70 -13.61
CA SER A 289 -18.98 -6.51 -13.02
C SER A 289 -20.21 -6.86 -12.17
N GLN A 290 -20.98 -7.88 -12.52
CA GLN A 290 -22.19 -8.28 -11.80
C GLN A 290 -21.85 -9.02 -10.51
N GLU A 291 -20.83 -9.89 -10.54
CA GLU A 291 -20.38 -10.65 -9.37
C GLU A 291 -19.70 -9.77 -8.32
N VAL A 292 -18.94 -8.73 -8.71
CA VAL A 292 -18.31 -7.83 -7.74
C VAL A 292 -19.32 -6.93 -7.02
N ILE A 293 -20.46 -6.64 -7.65
CA ILE A 293 -21.53 -5.83 -7.05
C ILE A 293 -22.18 -6.57 -5.88
N SER A 294 -22.39 -7.88 -6.03
CA SER A 294 -22.95 -8.76 -5.00
C SER A 294 -21.94 -9.19 -3.94
N LEU A 295 -20.64 -9.05 -4.20
CA LEU A 295 -19.60 -9.33 -3.22
C LEU A 295 -19.72 -8.39 -2.00
N GLU A 296 -19.88 -8.98 -0.82
CA GLU A 296 -19.88 -8.27 0.45
C GLU A 296 -18.68 -8.69 1.31
N LEU A 297 -18.03 -7.70 1.93
CA LEU A 297 -16.89 -7.91 2.81
C LEU A 297 -17.25 -7.42 4.21
N SER A 298 -17.29 -8.31 5.19
CA SER A 298 -17.48 -7.94 6.60
C SER A 298 -16.31 -7.12 7.13
N THR A 299 -16.58 -6.21 8.08
CA THR A 299 -15.54 -5.43 8.78
C THR A 299 -14.71 -6.33 9.68
N GLY A 300 -13.38 -6.13 9.70
CA GLY A 300 -12.47 -6.86 10.58
C GLY A 300 -12.38 -8.38 10.35
N ILE A 301 -12.96 -8.92 9.28
CA ILE A 301 -12.80 -10.33 8.94
C ILE A 301 -11.68 -10.45 7.89
N PRO A 302 -10.54 -11.07 8.23
CA PRO A 302 -9.45 -11.26 7.28
C PRO A 302 -9.85 -12.27 6.19
N MET A 303 -9.32 -12.10 4.98
CA MET A 303 -9.46 -13.04 3.87
C MET A 303 -8.07 -13.47 3.41
N LEU A 304 -7.82 -14.78 3.39
CA LEU A 304 -6.54 -15.36 3.00
C LEU A 304 -6.58 -15.86 1.56
N TYR A 305 -5.53 -15.51 0.82
CA TYR A 305 -5.16 -16.11 -0.46
C TYR A 305 -3.79 -16.75 -0.33
N ILE A 306 -3.62 -17.89 -1.02
CA ILE A 306 -2.29 -18.46 -1.29
C ILE A 306 -1.94 -18.10 -2.72
N PHE A 307 -0.86 -17.35 -2.89
CA PHE A 307 -0.28 -17.07 -4.19
C PHE A 307 0.75 -18.14 -4.51
N LYS A 308 0.56 -18.85 -5.63
CA LYS A 308 1.46 -19.91 -6.08
C LYS A 308 1.49 -19.95 -7.60
N GLU A 309 2.70 -19.92 -8.18
CA GLU A 309 2.90 -20.06 -9.63
C GLU A 309 2.07 -19.06 -10.47
N GLY A 310 1.97 -17.80 -10.01
CA GLY A 310 1.19 -16.77 -10.70
C GLY A 310 -0.33 -16.87 -10.53
N LYS A 311 -0.81 -17.77 -9.66
CA LYS A 311 -2.24 -17.97 -9.40
C LYS A 311 -2.57 -17.62 -7.95
N PHE A 312 -3.72 -16.97 -7.76
CA PHE A 312 -4.30 -16.69 -6.45
C PHE A 312 -5.33 -17.75 -6.12
N ILE A 313 -5.17 -18.41 -4.96
CA ILE A 313 -6.08 -19.45 -4.47
C ILE A 313 -6.74 -18.93 -3.20
N ARG A 314 -8.03 -18.57 -3.30
CA ARG A 314 -8.82 -18.10 -2.16
C ARG A 314 -9.01 -19.22 -1.14
N ARG A 315 -8.71 -18.95 0.14
CA ARG A 315 -8.91 -19.90 1.27
C ARG A 315 -10.00 -19.47 2.24
N GLY A 316 -10.51 -18.25 2.11
CA GLY A 316 -11.51 -17.69 3.02
C GLY A 316 -10.87 -17.06 4.26
N SER A 317 -11.68 -16.83 5.30
CA SER A 317 -11.15 -16.34 6.57
C SER A 317 -10.41 -17.45 7.30
N PRO A 318 -9.17 -17.22 7.76
CA PRO A 318 -8.54 -18.02 8.78
C PRO A 318 -9.50 -18.31 9.94
N VAL A 319 -9.66 -19.59 10.27
CA VAL A 319 -10.26 -19.98 11.55
C VAL A 319 -9.25 -19.61 12.63
N ALA A 320 -9.74 -19.15 13.78
CA ALA A 320 -8.92 -18.70 14.91
C ALA A 320 -7.84 -19.75 15.32
N PRO A 321 -6.84 -19.39 16.15
CA PRO A 321 -5.61 -20.18 16.38
C PRO A 321 -5.75 -21.63 16.86
N THR A 322 -6.96 -22.07 17.21
CA THR A 322 -7.28 -23.33 17.89
C THR A 322 -7.67 -24.46 16.94
N GLU A 323 -7.82 -24.22 15.64
CA GLU A 323 -8.17 -25.26 14.67
C GLU A 323 -7.10 -25.45 13.57
N ALA A 324 -6.91 -26.70 13.13
CA ALA A 324 -5.91 -27.13 12.14
C ALA A 324 -6.22 -26.69 10.69
N GLY A 325 -6.82 -25.51 10.48
CA GLY A 325 -7.31 -25.05 9.18
C GLY A 325 -6.22 -24.45 8.28
N VAL A 326 -5.56 -23.37 8.72
CA VAL A 326 -4.70 -22.55 7.85
C VAL A 326 -3.39 -23.22 7.47
N TYR A 327 -2.80 -23.95 8.42
CA TYR A 327 -1.47 -24.56 8.24
C TYR A 327 -1.50 -25.81 7.37
N ALA A 328 -2.68 -26.39 7.13
CA ALA A 328 -2.85 -27.50 6.22
C ALA A 328 -2.79 -27.07 4.74
N TYR A 329 -2.86 -25.76 4.43
CA TYR A 329 -2.88 -25.31 3.04
C TYR A 329 -1.54 -25.51 2.33
N THR A 330 -0.42 -25.38 3.05
CA THR A 330 0.91 -25.40 2.45
C THR A 330 1.96 -25.94 3.42
N ARG A 331 2.99 -26.60 2.89
CA ARG A 331 4.13 -27.07 3.70
C ARG A 331 4.89 -25.91 4.34
N SER A 332 4.98 -24.78 3.65
CA SER A 332 5.69 -23.57 4.12
C SER A 332 5.01 -22.98 5.36
N LEU A 333 3.69 -22.87 5.35
CA LEU A 333 2.91 -22.42 6.51
C LEU A 333 3.00 -23.42 7.65
N ALA A 334 2.85 -24.73 7.39
CA ALA A 334 2.98 -25.76 8.41
C ALA A 334 4.31 -25.67 9.17
N LEU A 335 5.43 -25.56 8.43
CA LEU A 335 6.76 -25.40 9.01
C LEU A 335 6.91 -24.09 9.78
N TYR A 336 6.29 -23.00 9.31
CA TYR A 336 6.31 -21.73 10.04
C TYR A 336 5.58 -21.83 11.38
N ARG A 337 4.41 -22.48 11.42
CA ARG A 337 3.66 -22.70 12.66
C ARG A 337 4.44 -23.56 13.64
N GLN A 338 5.05 -24.65 13.17
CA GLN A 338 5.91 -25.50 14.01
C GLN A 338 7.02 -24.67 14.66
N LYS A 339 7.72 -23.83 13.88
CA LYS A 339 8.75 -22.92 14.42
C LYS A 339 8.21 -21.93 15.46
N LEU A 340 6.97 -21.46 15.33
CA LEU A 340 6.36 -20.58 16.33
C LEU A 340 6.03 -21.33 17.61
N ASP A 341 5.63 -22.59 17.51
CA ASP A 341 5.34 -23.44 18.67
C ASP A 341 6.63 -23.80 19.41
N ASP A 342 7.71 -24.12 18.69
CA ASP A 342 9.04 -24.40 19.25
C ASP A 342 9.67 -23.20 19.98
N MET A 343 9.22 -21.96 19.71
CA MET A 343 9.71 -20.75 20.38
C MET A 343 9.02 -20.42 21.70
N LEU A 344 7.86 -21.03 21.97
CA LEU A 344 7.10 -20.83 23.22
C LEU A 344 7.43 -21.89 24.28
N HIS A 345 8.18 -22.92 23.89
CA HIS A 345 8.79 -23.91 24.76
C HIS A 345 10.26 -23.56 24.98
#